data_AF-A0A957GBX7-F1
#
_entry.id   AF-A0A957GBX7-F1
#
_cell.length_a   1.000
_cell.length_b   1.000
_cell.length_c   1.000
_cell.angle_alpha   90.00
_cell.angle_beta   90.00
_cell.angle_gamma   90.00
#
_symmetry.space_group_name_H-M   'P 1'
#
loop_
_entity.id
_entity.type
_entity.pdbx_description
1 polymer ?
#
loop_
_entity_poly.entity_id
_entity_poly.type
_entity_poly.pdbx_seq_one_letter_code
_entity_poly.pdbx_strand_id
1 'polypeptide(L)'
;MDKQPLKPESTRKTRNGMAQGLLIGVAIGVAMGLALDSIAIGMGVGLGIGAALGAAFSEDSPSAQDEMLRAKRRPLLIAALSVLFGIMVLIALLLLLFLR
;
A
#
# COMPACT_ATOMS: atom_id res chain seq x y z
N MET A 1 51.30 5.08 18.51
CA MET A 1 50.38 5.50 17.43
C MET A 1 49.32 4.43 17.31
N ASP A 2 48.29 4.53 18.17
CA ASP A 2 47.17 3.58 18.21
C ASP A 2 46.35 3.71 16.94
N LYS A 3 46.50 2.72 16.06
CA LYS A 3 45.60 2.51 14.93
C LYS A 3 44.31 1.96 15.51
N GLN A 4 43.38 2.84 15.86
CA GLN A 4 41.99 2.43 16.07
C GLN A 4 41.51 1.76 14.78
N PRO A 5 41.10 0.48 14.80
CA PRO A 5 40.50 -0.12 13.63
C PRO A 5 39.14 0.55 13.43
N LEU A 6 38.93 1.16 12.26
CA LEU A 6 37.61 1.61 11.82
C LEU A 6 36.64 0.43 11.91
N LYS A 7 35.75 0.48 12.90
CA LYS A 7 34.64 -0.45 13.02
C LYS A 7 33.76 -0.24 11.79
N PRO A 8 33.56 -1.23 10.91
CA PRO A 8 32.70 -1.05 9.76
C PRO A 8 31.32 -0.68 10.28
N GLU A 9 30.87 0.50 9.85
CA GLU A 9 29.54 1.03 10.08
C GLU A 9 28.55 -0.09 9.85
N SER A 10 27.86 -0.51 10.91
CA SER A 10 26.83 -1.53 10.81
C SER A 10 25.75 -0.96 9.90
N THR A 11 25.82 -1.28 8.61
CA THR A 11 24.72 -1.18 7.67
C THR A 11 23.60 -1.98 8.29
N ARG A 12 22.76 -1.31 9.07
CA ARG A 12 21.51 -1.89 9.55
C ARG A 12 20.77 -2.24 8.29
N LYS A 13 20.79 -3.52 7.94
CA LYS A 13 19.97 -4.08 6.88
C LYS A 13 18.57 -4.10 7.47
N THR A 14 17.95 -2.93 7.59
CA THR A 14 16.56 -2.76 7.97
C THR A 14 15.77 -3.42 6.85
N ARG A 15 15.46 -4.70 7.04
CA ARG A 15 14.66 -5.50 6.12
C ARG A 15 13.22 -5.03 6.30
N ASN A 16 12.93 -3.83 5.81
CA ASN A 16 11.60 -3.25 5.86
C ASN A 16 10.78 -3.89 4.73
N GLY A 17 10.22 -5.07 5.00
CA GLY A 17 9.39 -5.81 4.06
C GLY A 17 8.29 -4.94 3.45
N MET A 18 7.66 -4.08 4.25
CA MET A 18 6.65 -3.13 3.78
C MET A 18 7.16 -2.17 2.70
N ALA A 19 8.35 -1.60 2.88
CA ALA A 19 8.95 -0.69 1.90
C ALA A 19 9.30 -1.44 0.61
N GLN A 20 9.79 -2.68 0.72
CA GLN A 20 10.10 -3.52 -0.44
C GLN A 20 8.82 -3.88 -1.22
N GLY A 21 7.77 -4.33 -0.53
CA GLY A 21 6.49 -4.64 -1.15
C GLY A 21 5.88 -3.45 -1.86
N LEU A 22 5.86 -2.28 -1.22
CA LEU A 22 5.28 -1.07 -1.82
C LEU A 22 6.05 -0.62 -3.07
N LEU A 23 7.39 -0.67 -3.06
CA LEU A 23 8.22 -0.34 -4.23
C LEU A 23 7.93 -1.27 -5.41
N ILE A 24 7.82 -2.58 -5.15
CA ILE A 24 7.46 -3.57 -6.17
C ILE A 24 6.06 -3.29 -6.71
N GLY A 25 5.09 -3.07 -5.81
CA GLY A 25 3.71 -2.79 -6.17
C GLY A 25 3.53 -1.51 -6.99
N VAL A 26 4.23 -0.44 -6.63
CA VAL A 26 4.21 0.82 -7.39
C VAL A 26 4.83 0.64 -8.78
N ALA A 27 5.97 -0.06 -8.89
CA ALA A 27 6.59 -0.32 -10.18
C ALA A 27 5.67 -1.11 -11.12
N ILE A 28 5.03 -2.17 -10.61
CA ILE A 28 4.04 -2.94 -11.36
C ILE A 28 2.81 -2.09 -11.69
N GLY A 29 2.29 -1.34 -10.71
CA GLY A 29 1.09 -0.52 -10.88
C GLY A 29 1.25 0.59 -11.91
N VAL A 30 2.41 1.25 -11.95
CA VAL A 30 2.71 2.25 -12.98
C VAL A 30 2.82 1.59 -14.35
N ALA A 31 3.57 0.49 -14.48
CA ALA A 31 3.69 -0.23 -15.74
C ALA A 31 2.33 -0.71 -16.28
N MET A 32 1.51 -1.28 -15.40
CA MET A 32 0.17 -1.76 -15.74
C MET A 32 -0.81 -0.60 -16.03
N GLY A 33 -0.68 0.50 -15.30
CA GLY A 33 -1.49 1.70 -15.51
C GLY A 33 -1.20 2.37 -16.86
N LEU A 34 0.07 2.40 -17.28
CA LEU A 34 0.47 2.86 -18.61
C LEU A 34 -0.02 1.90 -19.71
N ALA A 35 0.07 0.58 -19.48
CA ALA A 35 -0.39 -0.43 -20.44
C ALA A 35 -1.92 -0.41 -20.65
N LEU A 36 -2.68 -0.06 -19.61
CA LEU A 36 -4.14 0.03 -19.63
C LEU A 36 -4.67 1.44 -19.94
N ASP A 37 -3.78 2.41 -20.22
CA ASP A 37 -4.10 3.84 -20.37
C ASP A 37 -4.94 4.40 -19.20
N SER A 38 -4.77 3.81 -18.02
CA SER A 38 -5.51 4.12 -16.80
C SER A 38 -4.64 3.92 -15.57
N ILE A 39 -3.95 5.00 -15.20
CA ILE A 39 -3.09 5.06 -14.00
C ILE A 39 -3.91 4.76 -12.74
N ALA A 40 -5.20 5.11 -12.69
CA ALA A 40 -6.07 4.85 -11.55
C ALA A 40 -6.22 3.35 -11.28
N ILE A 41 -6.49 2.56 -12.33
CA ILE A 41 -6.63 1.10 -12.22
C ILE A 41 -5.27 0.46 -11.91
N GLY A 42 -4.22 0.88 -12.62
CA GLY A 42 -2.86 0.39 -12.40
C GLY A 42 -2.37 0.61 -10.96
N MET A 43 -2.55 1.81 -10.42
CA MET A 43 -2.17 2.12 -9.03
C MET A 43 -3.05 1.40 -8.01
N GLY A 44 -4.36 1.25 -8.27
CA GLY A 44 -5.24 0.48 -7.39
C GLY A 44 -4.78 -0.97 -7.23
N VAL A 45 -4.47 -1.63 -8.35
CA VAL A 45 -3.96 -3.00 -8.35
C VAL A 45 -2.54 -3.07 -7.77
N GLY A 46 -1.66 -2.19 -8.22
CA GLY A 46 -0.26 -2.15 -7.79
C GLY A 46 -0.08 -1.92 -6.30
N LEU A 47 -0.82 -0.98 -5.71
CA LEU A 47 -0.80 -0.73 -4.27
C LEU A 47 -1.39 -1.92 -3.49
N GLY A 48 -2.45 -2.55 -4.00
CA GLY A 48 -3.02 -3.75 -3.38
C GLY A 48 -2.01 -4.91 -3.31
N ILE A 49 -1.35 -5.22 -4.43
CA ILE A 49 -0.32 -6.26 -4.50
C ILE A 49 0.89 -5.88 -3.65
N GLY A 50 1.35 -4.63 -3.73
CA GLY A 50 2.51 -4.15 -2.99
C GLY A 50 2.31 -4.17 -1.49
N ALA A 51 1.13 -3.80 -1.01
CA ALA A 51 0.77 -3.90 0.41
C ALA A 51 0.72 -5.37 0.88
N ALA A 52 0.16 -6.28 0.06
CA ALA A 52 0.10 -7.70 0.37
C ALA A 52 1.50 -8.34 0.45
N LEU A 53 2.36 -8.06 -0.53
CA LEU A 53 3.75 -8.52 -0.53
C LEU A 53 4.55 -7.88 0.61
N GLY A 54 4.30 -6.60 0.89
CA GLY A 54 4.96 -5.87 1.97
C GLY A 54 4.62 -6.45 3.34
N ALA A 55 3.36 -6.83 3.54
CA ALA A 55 2.93 -7.57 4.73
C ALA A 55 3.56 -8.96 4.79
N ALA A 56 3.64 -9.69 3.68
CA ALA A 56 4.24 -11.02 3.64
C ALA A 56 5.76 -11.03 3.91
N PHE A 57 6.47 -9.97 3.52
CA PHE A 57 7.92 -9.83 3.72
C PHE A 57 8.30 -9.12 5.02
N SER A 58 7.32 -8.61 5.77
CA SER A 58 7.57 -8.00 7.07
C SER A 58 7.58 -9.09 8.15
N GLU A 59 8.76 -9.62 8.43
CA GLU A 59 8.98 -10.48 9.60
C GLU A 59 8.85 -9.60 10.88
N ASP A 60 7.86 -9.89 11.72
CA ASP A 60 7.64 -9.36 13.07
C ASP A 60 7.55 -7.83 13.23
N SER A 61 6.65 -7.16 12.50
CA SER A 61 6.28 -5.76 12.77
C SER A 61 4.76 -5.57 12.70
N PRO A 62 4.05 -5.48 13.84
CA PRO A 62 2.61 -5.23 13.87
C PRO A 62 2.33 -3.75 13.60
N SER A 63 2.23 -3.31 12.34
CA SER A 63 1.84 -1.90 12.04
C SER A 63 1.65 -1.52 10.58
N ALA A 64 0.74 -2.19 9.87
CA ALA A 64 0.02 -1.56 8.75
C ALA A 64 -1.43 -2.06 8.64
N GLN A 65 -1.68 -3.29 9.10
CA GLN A 65 -3.03 -3.80 9.35
C GLN A 65 -3.52 -3.44 10.77
N ASP A 66 -2.58 -3.22 11.72
CA ASP A 66 -2.90 -2.97 13.14
C ASP A 66 -3.22 -1.52 13.50
N GLU A 67 -2.83 -0.53 12.67
CA GLU A 67 -3.18 0.88 12.91
C GLU A 67 -4.69 1.12 12.68
N MET A 68 -5.32 0.34 11.79
CA MET A 68 -6.77 0.40 11.56
C MET A 68 -7.58 -0.44 12.57
N LEU A 69 -6.97 -1.40 13.28
CA LEU A 69 -7.64 -2.29 14.23
C LEU A 69 -7.48 -1.89 15.72
N ARG A 70 -6.54 -1.00 16.07
CA ARG A 70 -6.35 -0.51 17.46
C ARG A 70 -6.97 0.86 17.77
N ALA A 71 -7.53 1.56 16.79
CA ALA A 71 -8.30 2.79 17.02
C ALA A 71 -9.80 2.48 17.29
N LYS A 72 -10.07 1.94 18.48
CA LYS A 72 -11.24 2.29 19.29
C LYS A 72 -12.65 2.00 18.72
N ARG A 73 -13.01 0.72 18.46
CA ARG A 73 -14.37 0.07 18.47
C ARG A 73 -15.65 0.86 18.03
N ARG A 74 -15.54 2.05 17.45
CA ARG A 74 -16.60 2.96 16.97
C ARG A 74 -16.32 3.58 15.57
N PRO A 75 -15.11 3.64 14.99
CA PRO A 75 -14.95 4.16 13.63
C PRO A 75 -15.24 3.12 12.53
N LEU A 76 -15.56 1.88 12.89
CA LEU A 76 -15.87 0.81 11.93
C LEU A 76 -17.10 1.15 11.07
N LEU A 77 -18.10 1.81 11.64
CA LEU A 77 -19.31 2.24 10.91
C LEU A 77 -19.01 3.40 9.94
N ILE A 78 -18.13 4.33 10.31
CA ILE A 78 -17.81 5.49 9.48
C ILE A 78 -16.94 5.06 8.29
N ALA A 79 -15.98 4.17 8.53
CA ALA A 79 -15.17 3.59 7.46
C ALA A 79 -15.99 2.70 6.51
N ALA A 80 -16.94 1.91 7.03
CA ALA A 80 -17.85 1.14 6.19
C ALA A 80 -18.75 2.05 5.33
N LEU A 81 -19.23 3.16 5.89
CA LEU A 81 -20.07 4.12 5.17
C LEU A 81 -19.28 4.90 4.10
N SER A 82 -18.03 5.27 4.36
CA SER A 82 -17.19 5.95 3.37
C SER A 82 -16.83 5.04 2.20
N VAL A 83 -16.57 3.74 2.47
CA VAL A 83 -16.37 2.73 1.43
C VAL A 83 -17.65 2.55 0.61
N LEU A 84 -18.81 2.46 1.26
CA LEU A 84 -20.10 2.32 0.57
C LEU A 84 -20.41 3.55 -0.29
N PHE A 85 -20.18 4.76 0.22
CA PHE A 85 -20.37 6.01 -0.52
C PHE A 85 -19.43 6.07 -1.72
N GLY A 86 -18.16 5.68 -1.55
CA GLY A 86 -17.19 5.59 -2.64
C GLY A 86 -17.65 4.62 -3.74
N ILE A 87 -18.15 3.45 -3.38
CA ILE A 87 -18.70 2.47 -4.32
C ILE A 87 -19.96 3.02 -5.01
N MET A 88 -20.85 3.69 -4.27
CA MET A 88 -22.06 4.32 -4.82
C MET A 88 -21.72 5.38 -5.86
N VAL A 89 -20.75 6.26 -5.57
CA VAL A 89 -20.28 7.29 -6.49
C VAL A 89 -19.63 6.67 -7.72
N LEU A 90 -18.83 5.61 -7.53
CA LEU A 90 -18.19 4.89 -8.63
C LEU A 90 -19.23 4.26 -9.57
N ILE A 91 -20.26 3.61 -9.02
CA ILE A 91 -21.35 3.01 -9.79
C ILE A 91 -22.15 4.11 -10.52
N ALA A 92 -22.48 5.21 -9.85
CA ALA A 92 -23.20 6.32 -10.47
C ALA A 92 -22.41 6.94 -11.65
N LEU A 93 -21.08 7.06 -11.49
CA LEU A 93 -20.20 7.61 -12.53
C LEU A 93 -20.06 6.65 -13.71
N LEU A 94 -19.99 5.34 -13.45
CA LEU A 94 -20.05 4.28 -14.47
C LEU A 94 -21.38 4.31 -15.24
N LEU A 95 -22.52 4.47 -14.54
CA LEU A 95 -23.83 4.58 -15.19
C LEU A 95 -23.95 5.83 -16.03
N LEU A 96 -23.45 6.98 -15.56
CA LEU A 96 -23.44 8.23 -16.32
C LEU A 96 -22.57 8.14 -17.58
N LEU A 97 -21.48 7.38 -17.55
CA LEU A 97 -20.66 7.10 -18.72
C LEU A 97 -21.35 6.16 -19.72
N PHE A 98 -22.17 5.24 -19.24
CA PHE A 98 -22.88 4.26 -20.09
C PHE A 98 -24.18 4.81 -20.70
N LEU A 99 -24.77 5.85 -20.08
CA LEU A 99 -25.95 6.55 -20.59
C LEU A 99 -25.63 7.74 -21.52
N ARG A 100 -24.35 8.08 -21.67
CA ARG A 100 -23.87 9.16 -22.53
C ARG A 100 -23.42 8.61 -23.88
#